data_AF-A0A935ZDP7-F1
#
_entry.id   AF-A0A935ZDP7-F1
#
_cell.length_a   1.000
_cell.length_b   1.000
_cell.length_c   1.000
_cell.angle_alpha   90.00
_cell.angle_beta   90.00
_cell.angle_gamma   90.00
#
_symmetry.space_group_name_H-M   'P 1'
#
loop_
_entity.id
_entity.type
_entity.pdbx_description
1 polymer ?
#
loop_
_entity_poly.entity_id
_entity_poly.type
_entity_poly.pdbx_seq_one_letter_code
_entity_poly.pdbx_strand_id
1 'polypeptide(L)'
;MARADDSGSKQVGGAEAAFEALAASPKLSELSRLTLATVVEAEKAPFADKAAYTDKVSELGLSHDDGETPFGNALFVLEHGPEDASQAMLAGALVAHAMAEAPPRGDDETRARAAVLLRLATRHGIDALPLLERALGDDAVPTFYAIADAVRRADAHEAGAISRAEAIVGAAALAGGAHADVLKLSSKLAGSLKDPLLVRVLSNASDEGSQPHGDRSRRIEGELTTPPRSVLRTVVLASTGALFALTALRALGALALVLRRPAEVVVTPKGIRLRAKTIVLGRTIREIDTQIERSALVRATREVRYPRAGLYAGLFALALGSYVGVSAFVDGARAASPSMLLTGLVVVALGIALDFALGAIRSGARGKCLVAFQPSRGSKVCLSGVDPKAADSALGLLRGA
;
A
#
# COMPACT_ATOMS: atom_id res chain seq x y z
N MET A 1 6.85 42.58 20.09
CA MET A 1 5.85 41.66 20.69
C MET A 1 5.27 40.80 19.57
N ALA A 2 5.99 39.75 19.19
CA ALA A 2 5.47 38.70 18.33
C ALA A 2 5.12 37.54 19.27
N ARG A 3 3.83 37.19 19.33
CA ARG A 3 3.37 35.98 20.03
C ARG A 3 3.91 34.79 19.25
N ALA A 4 4.65 33.93 19.94
CA ALA A 4 5.01 32.62 19.45
C ALA A 4 3.74 31.77 19.43
N ASP A 5 3.26 31.43 18.24
CA ASP A 5 2.30 30.34 18.04
C ASP A 5 3.04 29.02 18.30
N ASP A 6 3.01 28.58 19.55
CA ASP A 6 3.32 27.22 19.96
C ASP A 6 2.08 26.33 19.71
N SER A 7 1.72 26.15 18.44
CA SER A 7 0.79 25.09 18.03
C SER A 7 1.59 23.84 17.69
N GLY A 8 2.17 23.25 18.74
CA GLY A 8 2.60 21.86 18.72
C GLY A 8 1.39 20.98 18.41
N SER A 9 1.16 20.69 17.13
CA SER A 9 0.26 19.64 16.69
C SER A 9 0.84 18.30 17.19
N LYS A 10 0.53 17.97 18.45
CA LYS A 10 0.53 16.59 18.90
C LYS A 10 -0.30 15.85 17.85
N GLN A 11 0.28 14.84 17.21
CA GLN A 11 -0.49 13.86 16.46
C GLN A 11 -1.48 13.24 17.44
N VAL A 12 -2.67 13.83 17.52
CA VAL A 12 -3.80 13.24 18.21
C VAL A 12 -4.12 11.96 17.44
N GLY A 13 -4.10 10.83 18.14
CA GLY A 13 -4.26 9.50 17.52
C GLY A 13 -5.59 9.37 16.74
N GLY A 14 -5.75 8.31 15.96
CA GLY A 14 -7.00 8.06 15.22
C GLY A 14 -8.20 7.79 16.14
N ALA A 15 -9.38 7.55 15.55
CA ALA A 15 -10.63 7.29 16.28
C ALA A 15 -10.52 6.16 17.33
N GLU A 16 -9.68 5.15 17.08
CA GLU A 16 -9.39 4.08 18.06
C GLU A 16 -8.72 4.62 19.33
N ALA A 17 -7.81 5.59 19.22
CA ALA A 17 -7.15 6.18 20.38
C ALA A 17 -8.13 7.02 21.22
N ALA A 18 -9.12 7.67 20.59
CA ALA A 18 -10.21 8.34 21.30
C ALA A 18 -11.09 7.33 22.05
N PHE A 19 -11.38 6.19 21.43
CA PHE A 19 -12.14 5.10 22.03
C PHE A 19 -11.45 4.53 23.28
N GLU A 20 -10.14 4.27 23.20
CA GLU A 20 -9.35 3.77 24.33
C GLU A 20 -9.20 4.82 25.44
N ALA A 21 -9.05 6.10 25.08
CA ALA A 21 -8.97 7.18 26.07
C ALA A 21 -10.26 7.29 26.90
N LEU A 22 -11.42 7.14 26.27
CA LEU A 22 -12.71 7.10 26.96
C LEU A 22 -12.90 5.82 27.78
N ALA A 23 -12.43 4.69 27.28
CA ALA A 23 -12.49 3.41 28.00
C ALA A 23 -11.71 3.45 29.33
N ALA A 24 -10.67 4.28 29.41
CA ALA A 24 -9.89 4.50 30.63
C ALA A 24 -10.56 5.48 31.63
N SER A 25 -11.64 6.17 31.25
CA SER A 25 -12.32 7.11 32.13
C SER A 25 -13.16 6.40 33.20
N PRO A 26 -13.06 6.81 34.49
CA PRO A 26 -13.88 6.24 35.55
C PRO A 26 -15.38 6.54 35.39
N LYS A 27 -15.74 7.55 34.58
CA LYS A 27 -17.11 8.03 34.36
C LYS A 27 -17.70 7.62 33.01
N LEU A 28 -17.15 6.58 32.39
CA LEU A 28 -17.56 6.12 31.06
C LEU A 28 -19.06 5.78 30.98
N SER A 29 -19.61 5.08 31.99
CA SER A 29 -21.03 4.67 31.97
C SER A 29 -21.96 5.88 31.99
N GLU A 30 -21.67 6.87 32.85
CA GLU A 30 -22.44 8.11 32.92
C GLU A 30 -22.34 8.93 31.63
N LEU A 31 -21.13 9.08 31.06
CA LEU A 31 -20.93 9.75 29.77
C LEU A 31 -21.65 9.04 28.61
N SER A 32 -21.67 7.70 28.63
CA SER A 32 -22.36 6.88 27.63
C SER A 32 -23.87 7.05 27.70
N ARG A 33 -24.45 7.09 28.92
CA ARG A 33 -25.88 7.34 29.13
C ARG A 33 -26.29 8.75 28.74
N LEU A 34 -25.45 9.74 29.06
CA LEU A 34 -25.67 11.12 28.62
C LEU A 34 -25.67 11.20 27.09
N THR A 35 -24.69 10.58 26.43
CA THR A 35 -24.60 10.54 24.96
C THR A 35 -25.79 9.86 24.32
N LEU A 36 -26.27 8.75 24.90
CA LEU A 36 -27.47 8.06 24.41
C LEU A 36 -28.68 9.02 24.40
N ALA A 37 -28.93 9.71 25.52
CA ALA A 37 -30.07 10.61 25.67
C ALA A 37 -29.97 11.86 24.77
N THR A 38 -28.80 12.47 24.64
CA THR A 38 -28.64 13.79 24.00
C THR A 38 -28.30 13.70 22.51
N VAL A 39 -27.72 12.59 22.07
CA VAL A 39 -27.26 12.41 20.68
C VAL A 39 -28.06 11.34 19.96
N VAL A 40 -28.16 10.13 20.54
CA VAL A 40 -28.78 8.99 19.86
C VAL A 40 -30.32 9.09 19.87
N GLU A 41 -30.92 9.34 21.03
CA GLU A 41 -32.38 9.45 21.20
C GLU A 41 -32.94 10.77 20.67
N ALA A 42 -32.13 11.83 20.60
CA ALA A 42 -32.54 13.12 20.05
C ALA A 42 -32.82 13.10 18.53
N GLU A 43 -32.40 12.04 17.82
CA GLU A 43 -32.63 11.64 16.40
C GLU A 43 -32.56 12.75 15.33
N LYS A 44 -33.40 13.77 15.42
CA LYS A 44 -33.59 14.85 14.45
C LYS A 44 -32.73 16.08 14.73
N ALA A 45 -32.35 16.32 15.98
CA ALA A 45 -31.63 17.53 16.38
C ALA A 45 -30.68 17.24 17.56
N PRO A 46 -29.60 16.48 17.34
CA PRO A 46 -28.60 16.26 18.38
C PRO A 46 -28.04 17.62 18.85
N PHE A 47 -27.76 17.73 20.15
CA PHE A 47 -27.23 18.94 20.82
C PHE A 47 -28.18 20.15 20.89
N ALA A 48 -29.44 20.03 20.44
CA ALA A 48 -30.35 21.18 20.41
C ALA A 48 -30.97 21.53 21.77
N ASP A 49 -31.25 20.52 22.61
CA ASP A 49 -31.93 20.71 23.90
C ASP A 49 -30.93 20.88 25.06
N LYS A 50 -30.48 22.12 25.24
CA LYS A 50 -29.57 22.48 26.34
C LYS A 50 -30.17 22.30 27.73
N ALA A 51 -31.50 22.41 27.86
CA ALA A 51 -32.17 22.23 29.13
C ALA A 51 -32.15 20.76 29.54
N ALA A 52 -32.54 19.86 28.62
CA ALA A 52 -32.46 18.42 28.84
C ALA A 52 -31.02 17.94 29.10
N TYR A 53 -30.03 18.51 28.41
CA TYR A 53 -28.62 18.25 28.69
C TYR A 53 -28.24 18.62 30.13
N THR A 54 -28.58 19.84 30.57
CA THR A 54 -28.21 20.35 31.90
C THR A 54 -28.86 19.52 33.01
N ASP A 55 -30.14 19.18 32.85
CA ASP A 55 -30.87 18.34 33.79
C ASP A 55 -30.24 16.94 33.90
N LYS A 56 -29.84 16.35 32.77
CA LYS A 56 -29.23 15.01 32.75
C LYS A 56 -27.81 14.99 33.31
N VAL A 57 -27.01 16.04 33.07
CA VAL A 57 -25.69 16.21 33.69
C VAL A 57 -25.80 16.30 35.20
N SER A 58 -26.79 17.06 35.71
CA SER A 58 -27.05 17.17 37.14
C SER A 58 -27.53 15.84 37.75
N GLU A 59 -28.42 15.12 37.07
CA GLU A 59 -28.91 13.80 37.49
C GLU A 59 -27.78 12.77 37.60
N LEU A 60 -26.83 12.80 36.66
CA LEU A 60 -25.69 11.87 36.62
C LEU A 60 -24.52 12.31 37.51
N GLY A 61 -24.61 13.48 38.13
CA GLY A 61 -23.57 14.02 39.03
C GLY A 61 -22.23 14.26 38.33
N LEU A 62 -22.27 14.65 37.05
CA LEU A 62 -21.07 14.90 36.25
C LEU A 62 -20.58 16.34 36.43
N SER A 63 -19.27 16.49 36.62
CA SER A 63 -18.58 17.78 36.66
C SER A 63 -17.75 17.99 35.38
N HIS A 64 -17.39 19.24 35.07
CA HIS A 64 -16.61 19.55 33.87
C HIS A 64 -15.31 18.72 33.79
N ASP A 65 -14.65 18.50 34.92
CA ASP A 65 -13.37 17.79 35.01
C ASP A 65 -13.50 16.29 34.65
N ASP A 66 -14.69 15.70 34.85
CA ASP A 66 -14.97 14.30 34.50
C ASP A 66 -14.98 14.05 32.97
N GLY A 67 -15.11 15.12 32.19
CA GLY A 67 -15.12 15.08 30.74
C GLY A 67 -13.75 15.26 30.08
N GLU A 68 -12.67 15.53 30.81
CA GLU A 68 -11.39 15.85 30.19
C GLU A 68 -10.74 14.65 29.50
N THR A 69 -10.42 14.81 28.21
CA THR A 69 -9.67 13.82 27.44
C THR A 69 -8.58 14.49 26.59
N PRO A 70 -7.59 13.73 26.08
CA PRO A 70 -6.60 14.24 25.13
C PRO A 70 -7.18 14.79 23.82
N PHE A 71 -8.46 14.51 23.54
CA PHE A 71 -9.19 14.88 22.31
C PHE A 71 -10.15 16.07 22.53
N GLY A 72 -10.18 16.63 23.74
CA GLY A 72 -11.12 17.67 24.15
C GLY A 72 -11.97 17.23 25.34
N ASN A 73 -12.87 18.12 25.78
CA ASN A 73 -13.79 17.82 26.86
C ASN A 73 -15.07 17.16 26.32
N ALA A 74 -15.41 15.95 26.78
CA ALA A 74 -16.58 15.20 26.36
C ALA A 74 -17.89 15.92 26.67
N LEU A 75 -18.01 16.57 27.83
CA LEU A 75 -19.20 17.33 28.21
C LEU A 75 -19.37 18.56 27.32
N PHE A 76 -18.29 19.27 27.02
CA PHE A 76 -18.32 20.39 26.08
C PHE A 76 -18.86 19.95 24.71
N VAL A 77 -18.37 18.83 24.18
CA VAL A 77 -18.80 18.28 22.89
C VAL A 77 -20.27 17.83 22.92
N LEU A 78 -20.73 17.27 24.04
CA LEU A 78 -22.14 16.86 24.20
C LEU A 78 -23.10 18.03 24.40
N GLU A 79 -22.61 19.20 24.80
CA GLU A 79 -23.42 20.42 24.96
C GLU A 79 -23.48 21.25 23.67
N HIS A 80 -22.35 21.39 22.97
CA HIS A 80 -22.20 22.33 21.85
C HIS A 80 -22.12 21.63 20.48
N GLY A 81 -21.88 20.31 20.47
CA GLY A 81 -21.44 19.59 19.29
C GLY A 81 -19.92 19.72 19.05
N PRO A 82 -19.36 18.90 18.16
CA PRO A 82 -17.93 18.95 17.84
C PRO A 82 -17.59 20.16 16.96
N GLU A 83 -16.56 20.92 17.34
CA GLU A 83 -16.06 22.08 16.58
C GLU A 83 -14.85 21.74 15.69
N ASP A 84 -14.11 20.69 16.06
CA ASP A 84 -12.91 20.25 15.34
C ASP A 84 -12.92 18.73 15.06
N ALA A 85 -11.95 18.28 14.26
CA ALA A 85 -11.84 16.88 13.87
C ALA A 85 -11.56 15.95 15.06
N SER A 86 -10.82 16.41 16.07
CA SER A 86 -10.50 15.61 17.28
C SER A 86 -11.75 15.41 18.13
N GLN A 87 -12.55 16.45 18.29
CA GLN A 87 -13.84 16.42 18.96
C GLN A 87 -14.87 15.57 18.21
N ALA A 88 -14.86 15.60 16.87
CA ALA A 88 -15.71 14.71 16.07
C ALA A 88 -15.33 13.23 16.26
N MET A 89 -14.03 12.92 16.35
CA MET A 89 -13.56 11.57 16.72
C MET A 89 -13.97 11.18 18.13
N LEU A 90 -13.86 12.11 19.11
CA LEU A 90 -14.32 11.90 20.47
C LEU A 90 -15.83 11.61 20.52
N ALA A 91 -16.64 12.39 19.80
CA ALA A 91 -18.08 12.18 19.68
C ALA A 91 -18.42 10.82 19.07
N GLY A 92 -17.72 10.40 18.02
CA GLY A 92 -17.90 9.07 17.40
C GLY A 92 -17.59 7.94 18.39
N ALA A 93 -16.54 8.10 19.19
CA ALA A 93 -16.18 7.14 20.23
C ALA A 93 -17.20 7.11 21.38
N LEU A 94 -17.72 8.26 21.82
CA LEU A 94 -18.80 8.35 22.81
C LEU A 94 -20.06 7.62 22.33
N VAL A 95 -20.44 7.81 21.06
CA VAL A 95 -21.61 7.12 20.47
C VAL A 95 -21.38 5.61 20.42
N ALA A 96 -20.18 5.15 20.07
CA ALA A 96 -19.86 3.72 20.08
C ALA A 96 -19.96 3.11 21.49
N HIS A 97 -19.45 3.78 22.53
CA HIS A 97 -19.61 3.35 23.92
C HIS A 97 -21.07 3.40 24.39
N ALA A 98 -21.84 4.41 23.98
CA ALA A 98 -23.28 4.50 24.27
C ALA A 98 -24.08 3.33 23.67
N MET A 99 -23.70 2.91 22.45
CA MET A 99 -24.29 1.73 21.82
C MET A 99 -23.95 0.44 22.56
N ALA A 100 -22.74 0.32 23.12
CA ALA A 100 -22.33 -0.84 23.90
C ALA A 100 -22.96 -0.89 25.30
N GLU A 101 -23.14 0.26 25.96
CA GLU A 101 -23.79 0.35 27.28
C GLU A 101 -25.28 -0.06 27.21
N ALA A 102 -25.95 0.32 26.13
CA ALA A 102 -27.38 0.05 25.94
C ALA A 102 -27.64 -0.51 24.54
N PRO A 103 -27.29 -1.77 24.23
CA PRO A 103 -27.46 -2.33 22.89
C PRO A 103 -28.94 -2.35 22.47
N PRO A 104 -29.25 -2.09 21.17
CA PRO A 104 -30.63 -2.06 20.68
C PRO A 104 -31.32 -3.43 20.87
N ARG A 105 -32.58 -3.41 21.30
CA ARG A 105 -33.36 -4.62 21.54
C ARG A 105 -34.45 -4.78 20.48
N GLY A 106 -34.26 -5.79 19.63
CA GLY A 106 -35.22 -6.14 18.58
C GLY A 106 -35.07 -5.32 17.30
N ASP A 107 -35.65 -5.84 16.23
CA ASP A 107 -35.34 -5.41 14.86
C ASP A 107 -35.70 -3.94 14.57
N ASP A 108 -36.80 -3.44 15.13
CA ASP A 108 -37.26 -2.08 14.87
C ASP A 108 -36.37 -1.03 15.54
N GLU A 109 -35.94 -1.29 16.78
CA GLU A 109 -34.99 -0.41 17.47
C GLU A 109 -33.63 -0.45 16.78
N THR A 110 -33.13 -1.62 16.40
CA THR A 110 -31.88 -1.76 15.65
C THR A 110 -31.94 -0.99 14.33
N ARG A 111 -33.07 -1.04 13.61
CA ARG A 111 -33.26 -0.29 12.36
C ARG A 111 -33.27 1.22 12.59
N ALA A 112 -33.96 1.69 13.64
CA ALA A 112 -33.99 3.10 14.00
C ALA A 112 -32.58 3.62 14.36
N ARG A 113 -31.84 2.88 15.20
CA ARG A 113 -30.48 3.25 15.59
C ARG A 113 -29.49 3.22 14.43
N ALA A 114 -29.59 2.24 13.54
CA ALA A 114 -28.79 2.21 12.31
C ALA A 114 -29.01 3.47 11.45
N ALA A 115 -30.26 3.93 11.30
CA ALA A 115 -30.57 5.15 10.56
C ALA A 115 -30.01 6.41 11.25
N VAL A 116 -30.05 6.47 12.59
CA VAL A 116 -29.44 7.56 13.38
C VAL A 116 -27.93 7.59 13.17
N LEU A 117 -27.24 6.46 13.27
CA LEU A 117 -25.79 6.36 13.09
C LEU A 117 -25.35 6.87 11.71
N LEU A 118 -26.05 6.46 10.65
CA LEU A 118 -25.78 6.94 9.29
C LEU A 118 -26.01 8.46 9.16
N ARG A 119 -27.01 9.00 9.85
CA ARG A 119 -27.31 10.43 9.85
C ARG A 119 -26.27 11.25 10.62
N LEU A 120 -25.82 10.75 11.77
CA LEU A 120 -24.76 11.37 12.56
C LEU A 120 -23.46 11.47 11.74
N ALA A 121 -23.07 10.38 11.08
CA ALA A 121 -21.89 10.36 10.24
C ALA A 121 -22.00 11.31 9.03
N THR A 122 -23.17 11.35 8.37
CA THR A 122 -23.34 12.17 7.16
C THR A 122 -23.61 13.65 7.40
N ARG A 123 -24.40 13.99 8.42
CA ARG A 123 -24.88 15.38 8.63
C ARG A 123 -24.10 16.12 9.70
N HIS A 124 -23.58 15.39 10.70
CA HIS A 124 -22.89 15.98 11.85
C HIS A 124 -21.40 15.66 11.84
N GLY A 125 -20.90 14.84 10.90
CA GLY A 125 -19.51 14.42 10.83
C GLY A 125 -19.08 13.50 11.98
N ILE A 126 -20.04 12.94 12.72
CA ILE A 126 -19.80 12.07 13.88
C ILE A 126 -19.88 10.63 13.39
N ASP A 127 -18.72 10.04 13.07
CA ASP A 127 -18.66 8.68 12.57
C ASP A 127 -18.28 7.67 13.68
N ALA A 128 -19.28 6.92 14.13
CA ALA A 128 -19.11 5.84 15.11
C ALA A 128 -19.00 4.45 14.45
N LEU A 129 -19.29 4.34 13.15
CA LEU A 129 -19.44 3.06 12.45
C LEU A 129 -18.17 2.19 12.49
N PRO A 130 -16.94 2.74 12.34
CA PRO A 130 -15.72 1.94 12.43
C PRO A 130 -15.46 1.34 13.81
N LEU A 131 -16.07 1.91 14.86
CA LEU A 131 -15.85 1.50 16.25
C LEU A 131 -16.91 0.51 16.77
N LEU A 132 -18.00 0.30 16.03
CA LEU A 132 -19.13 -0.53 16.50
C LEU A 132 -18.74 -1.98 16.73
N GLU A 133 -17.99 -2.61 15.82
CA GLU A 133 -17.54 -3.99 16.01
C GLU A 133 -16.60 -4.12 17.21
N ARG A 134 -15.80 -3.09 17.50
CA ARG A 134 -14.94 -3.07 18.70
C ARG A 134 -15.75 -2.90 19.98
N ALA A 135 -16.80 -2.07 19.95
CA ALA A 135 -17.61 -1.76 21.12
C ALA A 135 -18.61 -2.87 21.47
N LEU A 136 -19.24 -3.48 20.46
CA LEU A 136 -20.32 -4.46 20.62
C LEU A 136 -19.87 -5.92 20.38
N GLY A 137 -18.72 -6.15 19.73
CA GLY A 137 -18.31 -7.49 19.33
C GLY A 137 -19.35 -8.14 18.40
N ASP A 138 -19.76 -9.37 18.75
CA ASP A 138 -20.74 -10.15 17.97
C ASP A 138 -22.13 -9.48 17.94
N ASP A 139 -22.48 -8.67 18.95
CA ASP A 139 -23.74 -7.92 19.01
C ASP A 139 -23.80 -6.75 18.01
N ALA A 140 -22.69 -6.45 17.32
CA ALA A 140 -22.68 -5.47 16.23
C ALA A 140 -23.41 -5.98 14.97
N VAL A 141 -23.42 -7.30 14.77
CA VAL A 141 -23.88 -7.94 13.52
C VAL A 141 -25.31 -7.54 13.14
N PRO A 142 -26.33 -7.57 14.04
CA PRO A 142 -27.68 -7.11 13.72
C PRO A 142 -27.74 -5.65 13.23
N THR A 143 -26.90 -4.78 13.79
CA THR A 143 -26.83 -3.36 13.38
C THR A 143 -26.31 -3.24 11.95
N PHE A 144 -25.28 -4.01 11.59
CA PHE A 144 -24.79 -4.05 10.20
C PHE A 144 -25.81 -4.67 9.23
N TYR A 145 -26.59 -5.66 9.65
CA TYR A 145 -27.74 -6.15 8.85
C TYR A 145 -28.77 -5.05 8.59
N ALA A 146 -29.10 -4.25 9.61
CA ALA A 146 -30.01 -3.12 9.46
C ALA A 146 -29.45 -2.03 8.53
N ILE A 147 -28.14 -1.75 8.59
CA ILE A 147 -27.46 -0.83 7.67
C ILE A 147 -27.53 -1.36 6.23
N ALA A 148 -27.23 -2.64 6.00
CA ALA A 148 -27.30 -3.25 4.68
C ALA A 148 -28.72 -3.22 4.09
N ASP A 149 -29.73 -3.47 4.91
CA ASP A 149 -31.13 -3.32 4.48
C ASP A 149 -31.46 -1.86 4.13
N ALA A 150 -31.02 -0.89 4.92
CA ALA A 150 -31.23 0.53 4.62
C ALA A 150 -30.57 0.95 3.29
N VAL A 151 -29.35 0.48 3.02
CA VAL A 151 -28.64 0.70 1.74
C VAL A 151 -29.41 0.08 0.58
N ARG A 152 -29.89 -1.17 0.73
CA ARG A 152 -30.69 -1.86 -0.29
C ARG A 152 -31.99 -1.11 -0.62
N ARG A 153 -32.70 -0.63 0.40
CA ARG A 153 -33.95 0.15 0.22
C ARG A 153 -33.69 1.49 -0.47
N ALA A 154 -32.56 2.13 -0.18
CA ALA A 154 -32.15 3.36 -0.85
C ALA A 154 -31.81 3.15 -2.33
N ASP A 155 -31.12 2.06 -2.67
CA ASP A 155 -30.83 1.68 -4.06
C ASP A 155 -32.09 1.33 -4.86
N ALA A 156 -33.08 0.73 -4.19
CA ALA A 156 -34.40 0.44 -4.76
C ALA A 156 -35.31 1.68 -4.87
N HIS A 157 -34.87 2.85 -4.39
CA HIS A 157 -35.66 4.08 -4.31
C HIS A 157 -37.00 3.91 -3.57
N GLU A 158 -37.00 3.11 -2.50
CA GLU A 158 -38.19 2.92 -1.67
C GLU A 158 -38.57 4.19 -0.89
N ALA A 159 -39.88 4.39 -0.67
CA ALA A 159 -40.38 5.52 0.10
C ALA A 159 -39.92 5.44 1.57
N GLY A 160 -39.39 6.54 2.10
CA GLY A 160 -38.83 6.59 3.46
C GLY A 160 -37.46 5.93 3.61
N ALA A 161 -36.79 5.60 2.51
CA ALA A 161 -35.41 5.16 2.53
C ALA A 161 -34.45 6.30 2.93
N ILE A 162 -33.26 5.91 3.39
CA ILE A 162 -32.15 6.82 3.68
C ILE A 162 -31.71 7.56 2.41
N SER A 163 -31.05 8.71 2.59
CA SER A 163 -30.52 9.46 1.46
C SER A 163 -29.38 8.72 0.76
N ARG A 164 -29.07 9.11 -0.48
CA ARG A 164 -27.93 8.53 -1.22
C ARG A 164 -26.59 8.73 -0.49
N ALA A 165 -26.41 9.85 0.19
CA ALA A 165 -25.20 10.12 0.98
C ALA A 165 -25.10 9.17 2.18
N GLU A 166 -26.21 8.95 2.90
CA GLU A 166 -26.32 7.96 3.99
C GLU A 166 -26.06 6.54 3.48
N ALA A 167 -26.54 6.20 2.28
CA ALA A 167 -26.27 4.91 1.65
C ALA A 167 -24.79 4.71 1.29
N ILE A 168 -24.07 5.77 0.85
CA ILE A 168 -22.63 5.71 0.57
C ILE A 168 -21.83 5.46 1.85
N VAL A 169 -22.17 6.15 2.95
CA VAL A 169 -21.53 5.95 4.26
C VAL A 169 -21.82 4.55 4.79
N GLY A 170 -23.06 4.08 4.69
CA GLY A 170 -23.43 2.72 5.08
C GLY A 170 -22.70 1.65 4.26
N ALA A 171 -22.55 1.87 2.95
CA ALA A 171 -21.75 1.01 2.09
C ALA A 171 -20.27 1.01 2.53
N ALA A 172 -19.69 2.18 2.84
CA ALA A 172 -18.31 2.27 3.30
C ALA A 172 -18.10 1.55 4.65
N ALA A 173 -19.03 1.68 5.58
CA ALA A 173 -19.00 0.98 6.87
C ALA A 173 -19.08 -0.55 6.72
N LEU A 174 -19.99 -1.05 5.88
CA LEU A 174 -20.08 -2.49 5.57
C LEU A 174 -18.83 -3.04 4.90
N ALA A 175 -18.18 -2.20 4.10
CA ALA A 175 -16.99 -2.56 3.36
C ALA A 175 -15.76 -2.59 4.30
N GLY A 176 -15.70 -1.72 5.31
CA GLY A 176 -14.64 -1.67 6.32
C GLY A 176 -14.82 -2.60 7.52
N GLY A 177 -15.91 -3.40 7.59
CA GLY A 177 -16.15 -4.34 8.68
C GLY A 177 -15.10 -5.46 8.73
N ALA A 178 -14.70 -5.86 9.93
CA ALA A 178 -13.77 -6.95 10.19
C ALA A 178 -14.48 -8.26 10.52
N HIS A 179 -15.75 -8.22 10.95
CA HIS A 179 -16.51 -9.41 11.31
C HIS A 179 -16.85 -10.26 10.07
N ALA A 180 -16.65 -11.58 10.16
CA ALA A 180 -16.78 -12.49 9.02
C ALA A 180 -18.19 -12.47 8.38
N ASP A 181 -19.22 -12.32 9.19
CA ASP A 181 -20.59 -12.24 8.68
C ASP A 181 -20.93 -10.89 8.03
N VAL A 182 -20.30 -9.80 8.48
CA VAL A 182 -20.41 -8.48 7.84
C VAL A 182 -19.73 -8.49 6.46
N LEU A 183 -18.58 -9.15 6.34
CA LEU A 183 -17.89 -9.36 5.06
C LEU A 183 -18.71 -10.22 4.08
N LYS A 184 -19.35 -11.29 4.56
CA LYS A 184 -20.29 -12.07 3.73
C LYS A 184 -21.48 -11.22 3.30
N LEU A 185 -22.02 -10.42 4.20
CA LEU A 185 -23.14 -9.52 3.91
C LEU A 185 -22.77 -8.47 2.85
N SER A 186 -21.60 -7.83 2.97
CA SER A 186 -21.14 -6.81 2.03
C SER A 186 -20.93 -7.39 0.62
N SER A 187 -20.33 -8.57 0.50
CA SER A 187 -20.16 -9.26 -0.79
C SER A 187 -21.49 -9.67 -1.43
N LYS A 188 -22.45 -10.15 -0.64
CA LYS A 188 -23.80 -10.49 -1.11
C LYS A 188 -24.55 -9.25 -1.57
N LEU A 189 -24.44 -8.16 -0.82
CA LEU A 189 -25.09 -6.89 -1.14
C LEU A 189 -24.52 -6.31 -2.44
N ALA A 190 -23.19 -6.31 -2.62
CA ALA A 190 -22.53 -5.82 -3.83
C ALA A 190 -23.04 -6.48 -5.13
N GLY A 191 -23.41 -7.77 -5.08
CA GLY A 191 -23.99 -8.48 -6.23
C GLY A 191 -25.45 -8.14 -6.54
N SER A 192 -26.15 -7.45 -5.64
CA SER A 192 -27.59 -7.18 -5.74
C SER A 192 -27.95 -5.71 -6.01
N LEU A 193 -27.00 -4.79 -5.86
CA LEU A 193 -27.21 -3.35 -6.01
C LEU A 193 -27.15 -2.90 -7.48
N LYS A 194 -27.88 -1.82 -7.78
CA LYS A 194 -27.95 -1.20 -9.12
C LYS A 194 -27.05 0.03 -9.24
N ASP A 195 -26.85 0.81 -8.17
CA ASP A 195 -26.01 2.03 -8.20
C ASP A 195 -24.53 1.65 -8.34
N PRO A 196 -23.85 2.07 -9.44
CA PRO A 196 -22.45 1.74 -9.68
C PRO A 196 -21.49 2.32 -8.64
N LEU A 197 -21.85 3.40 -7.93
CA LEU A 197 -21.03 3.95 -6.85
C LEU A 197 -21.07 3.06 -5.62
N LEU A 198 -22.26 2.59 -5.20
CA LEU A 198 -22.39 1.71 -4.04
C LEU A 198 -21.67 0.37 -4.27
N VAL A 199 -21.83 -0.20 -5.48
CA VAL A 199 -21.10 -1.41 -5.89
C VAL A 199 -19.59 -1.19 -5.81
N ARG A 200 -19.08 -0.04 -6.28
CA ARG A 200 -17.64 0.28 -6.22
C ARG A 200 -17.12 0.42 -4.80
N VAL A 201 -17.87 1.07 -3.91
CA VAL A 201 -17.46 1.24 -2.50
C VAL A 201 -17.36 -0.11 -1.81
N LEU A 202 -18.37 -0.97 -1.94
CA LEU A 202 -18.37 -2.32 -1.35
C LEU A 202 -17.28 -3.22 -1.96
N SER A 203 -17.04 -3.11 -3.27
CA SER A 203 -16.02 -3.91 -3.96
C SER A 203 -14.60 -3.47 -3.64
N ASN A 204 -14.35 -2.17 -3.41
CA ASN A 204 -13.00 -1.66 -3.12
C ASN A 204 -12.55 -1.97 -1.69
N ALA A 205 -13.43 -2.03 -0.68
CA ALA A 205 -12.96 -2.32 0.67
C ALA A 205 -12.70 -3.82 0.93
N SER A 206 -13.29 -4.68 0.10
CA SER A 206 -12.85 -6.08 -0.02
C SER A 206 -11.35 -6.17 -0.37
N ASP A 207 -10.77 -5.12 -0.98
CA ASP A 207 -9.34 -5.03 -1.30
C ASP A 207 -8.50 -4.34 -0.19
N GLU A 208 -9.09 -3.62 0.77
CA GLU A 208 -8.34 -2.81 1.78
C GLU A 208 -8.19 -3.50 3.15
N GLY A 209 -9.15 -4.32 3.60
CA GLY A 209 -9.13 -4.98 4.92
C GLY A 209 -8.40 -6.34 4.98
N SER A 210 -7.97 -6.87 3.83
CA SER A 210 -7.21 -8.11 3.75
C SER A 210 -5.76 -7.81 3.40
N GLN A 211 -4.83 -8.48 4.06
CA GLN A 211 -3.44 -8.67 3.62
C GLN A 211 -3.32 -8.73 2.08
N PRO A 212 -2.19 -8.27 1.49
CA PRO A 212 -2.13 -7.89 0.08
C PRO A 212 -2.61 -9.02 -0.86
N HIS A 213 -3.82 -8.81 -1.41
CA HIS A 213 -4.40 -9.42 -2.60
C HIS A 213 -4.51 -10.97 -2.69
N GLY A 214 -5.75 -11.45 -2.75
CA GLY A 214 -6.17 -12.45 -3.73
C GLY A 214 -7.31 -11.82 -4.54
N ASP A 215 -7.29 -11.68 -5.86
CA ASP A 215 -6.89 -12.70 -6.84
C ASP A 215 -6.45 -12.10 -8.21
N ARG A 216 -5.89 -10.88 -8.26
CA ARG A 216 -5.25 -10.38 -9.51
C ARG A 216 -4.05 -9.46 -9.32
N SER A 217 -3.39 -9.43 -8.17
CA SER A 217 -2.04 -8.85 -8.13
C SER A 217 -0.96 -9.91 -8.12
N ARG A 218 0.14 -9.57 -8.78
CA ARG A 218 1.36 -10.37 -8.75
C ARG A 218 2.45 -9.48 -8.19
N ARG A 219 2.99 -9.90 -7.05
CA ARG A 219 4.16 -9.29 -6.44
C ARG A 219 5.42 -9.83 -7.11
N ILE A 220 6.29 -8.92 -7.51
CA ILE A 220 7.60 -9.19 -8.07
C ILE A 220 8.64 -8.54 -7.17
N GLU A 221 9.60 -9.34 -6.72
CA GLU A 221 10.75 -8.84 -5.97
C GLU A 221 12.00 -8.80 -6.87
N GLY A 222 12.79 -7.75 -6.72
CA GLY A 222 14.04 -7.59 -7.45
C GLY A 222 14.89 -6.45 -6.90
N GLU A 223 15.94 -6.09 -7.63
CA GLU A 223 16.78 -4.95 -7.31
C GLU A 223 16.57 -3.85 -8.35
N LEU A 224 16.37 -2.62 -7.86
CA LEU A 224 16.23 -1.45 -8.72
C LEU A 224 17.56 -1.17 -9.43
N THR A 225 17.57 -1.29 -10.75
CA THR A 225 18.75 -1.07 -11.58
C THR A 225 18.56 0.09 -12.54
N THR A 226 19.68 0.63 -13.04
CA THR A 226 19.64 1.69 -14.06
C THR A 226 19.18 1.12 -15.39
N PRO A 227 18.37 1.87 -16.17
CA PRO A 227 17.94 1.43 -17.48
C PRO A 227 19.13 1.17 -18.42
N PRO A 228 18.97 0.27 -19.40
CA PRO A 228 20.03 -0.02 -20.38
C PRO A 228 20.42 1.26 -21.13
N ARG A 229 21.73 1.47 -21.29
CA ARG A 229 22.30 2.60 -22.02
C ARG A 229 22.07 2.42 -23.53
N SER A 230 21.94 3.51 -24.28
CA SER A 230 21.81 3.44 -25.74
C SER A 230 23.06 2.81 -26.38
N VAL A 231 22.88 2.14 -27.53
CA VAL A 231 23.95 1.43 -28.25
C VAL A 231 25.09 2.38 -28.61
N LEU A 232 24.77 3.54 -29.19
CA LEU A 232 25.74 4.59 -29.53
C LEU A 232 26.58 5.04 -28.33
N ARG A 233 25.95 5.30 -27.18
CA ARG A 233 26.67 5.70 -25.97
C ARG A 233 27.59 4.59 -25.45
N THR A 234 27.18 3.34 -25.62
CA THR A 234 27.98 2.18 -25.23
C THR A 234 29.21 2.04 -26.11
N VAL A 235 29.07 2.21 -27.43
CA VAL A 235 30.19 2.17 -28.39
C VAL A 235 31.19 3.27 -28.09
N VAL A 236 30.75 4.51 -27.88
CA VAL A 236 31.63 5.64 -27.55
C VAL A 236 32.34 5.46 -26.21
N LEU A 237 31.63 4.97 -25.18
CA LEU A 237 32.28 4.69 -23.88
C LEU A 237 33.24 3.49 -23.95
N ALA A 238 32.95 2.51 -24.79
CA ALA A 238 33.79 1.33 -24.97
C ALA A 238 35.07 1.68 -25.75
N SER A 239 34.96 2.47 -26.82
CA SER A 239 36.11 2.90 -27.62
C SER A 239 37.06 3.81 -26.84
N THR A 240 36.55 4.58 -25.90
CA THR A 240 37.35 5.44 -25.01
C THR A 240 37.94 4.71 -23.79
N GLY A 241 37.64 3.41 -23.61
CA GLY A 241 38.05 2.65 -22.41
C GLY A 241 37.35 3.07 -21.11
N ALA A 242 36.62 4.19 -21.11
CA ALA A 242 35.90 4.73 -19.96
C ALA A 242 34.84 3.77 -19.42
N LEU A 243 34.25 2.92 -20.27
CA LEU A 243 33.30 1.89 -19.84
C LEU A 243 33.92 0.95 -18.80
N PHE A 244 35.15 0.47 -19.05
CA PHE A 244 35.84 -0.46 -18.17
C PHE A 244 36.20 0.20 -16.85
N ALA A 245 36.78 1.42 -16.90
CA ALA A 245 37.12 2.19 -15.72
C ALA A 245 35.90 2.46 -14.81
N LEU A 246 34.78 2.91 -15.39
CA LEU A 246 33.56 3.20 -14.63
C LEU A 246 32.90 1.93 -14.07
N THR A 247 32.99 0.81 -14.79
CA THR A 247 32.41 -0.45 -14.32
C THR A 247 33.25 -1.05 -13.19
N ALA A 248 34.58 -0.98 -13.30
CA ALA A 248 35.51 -1.37 -12.25
C ALA A 248 35.31 -0.51 -10.98
N LEU A 249 35.23 0.82 -11.13
CA LEU A 249 34.97 1.74 -10.02
C LEU A 249 33.64 1.43 -9.31
N ARG A 250 32.58 1.13 -10.09
CA ARG A 250 31.27 0.78 -9.54
C ARG A 250 31.27 -0.58 -8.85
N ALA A 251 31.97 -1.58 -9.39
CA ALA A 251 32.12 -2.88 -8.77
C ALA A 251 32.88 -2.78 -7.44
N LEU A 252 33.98 -2.03 -7.42
CA LEU A 252 34.75 -1.73 -6.21
C LEU A 252 33.91 -0.96 -5.19
N GLY A 253 33.16 0.04 -5.61
CA GLY A 253 32.25 0.78 -4.73
C GLY A 253 31.10 -0.06 -4.17
N ALA A 254 30.54 -0.98 -4.98
CA ALA A 254 29.51 -1.91 -4.52
C ALA A 254 30.05 -2.92 -3.50
N LEU A 255 31.28 -3.41 -3.71
CA LEU A 255 31.97 -4.31 -2.79
C LEU A 255 32.34 -3.61 -1.48
N ALA A 256 32.83 -2.37 -1.56
CA ALA A 256 33.27 -1.60 -0.40
C ALA A 256 32.12 -1.05 0.47
N LEU A 257 30.99 -0.67 -0.12
CA LEU A 257 29.89 0.00 0.59
C LEU A 257 28.68 -0.89 0.90
N VAL A 258 28.69 -2.16 0.45
CA VAL A 258 27.56 -3.11 0.56
C VAL A 258 26.24 -2.45 0.14
N LEU A 259 26.28 -1.69 -0.95
CA LEU A 259 25.14 -0.93 -1.44
C LEU A 259 24.09 -1.90 -2.01
N ARG A 260 22.95 -2.04 -1.34
CA ARG A 260 21.81 -2.85 -1.81
C ARG A 260 20.61 -1.95 -2.10
N ARG A 261 19.90 -2.24 -3.19
CA ARG A 261 18.68 -1.51 -3.59
C ARG A 261 17.50 -2.46 -3.80
N PRO A 262 17.02 -3.14 -2.76
CA PRO A 262 15.85 -3.99 -2.87
C PRO A 262 14.64 -3.17 -3.31
N ALA A 263 13.91 -3.71 -4.28
CA ALA A 263 12.71 -3.13 -4.82
C ALA A 263 11.63 -4.20 -4.99
N GLU A 264 10.44 -3.84 -4.55
CA GLU A 264 9.24 -4.64 -4.66
C GLU A 264 8.30 -3.92 -5.62
N VAL A 265 7.75 -4.67 -6.58
CA VAL A 265 6.69 -4.18 -7.46
C VAL A 265 5.46 -5.06 -7.32
N VAL A 266 4.36 -4.42 -6.95
CA VAL A 266 3.03 -5.04 -6.96
C VAL A 266 2.35 -4.62 -8.26
N VAL A 267 2.12 -5.59 -9.13
CA VAL A 267 1.42 -5.37 -10.41
C VAL A 267 -0.05 -5.68 -10.21
N THR A 268 -0.93 -4.72 -10.51
CA THR A 268 -2.39 -4.84 -10.45
C THR A 268 -3.00 -4.57 -11.83
N PRO A 269 -4.28 -4.90 -12.08
CA PRO A 269 -4.95 -4.54 -13.33
C PRO A 269 -5.05 -3.02 -13.56
N LYS A 270 -5.05 -2.24 -12.47
CA LYS A 270 -5.17 -0.78 -12.48
C LYS A 270 -3.81 -0.08 -12.73
N GLY A 271 -2.69 -0.75 -12.45
CA GLY A 271 -1.35 -0.17 -12.62
C GLY A 271 -0.26 -0.94 -11.87
N ILE A 272 0.85 -0.26 -11.58
CA ILE A 272 1.98 -0.82 -10.83
C ILE A 272 2.29 0.06 -9.62
N ARG A 273 2.59 -0.57 -8.48
CA ARG A 273 3.12 0.12 -7.29
C ARG A 273 4.54 -0.36 -7.04
N LEU A 274 5.50 0.57 -7.06
CA LEU A 274 6.92 0.33 -6.84
C LEU A 274 7.30 0.84 -5.47
N ARG A 275 7.85 -0.05 -4.63
CA ARG A 275 8.48 0.31 -3.37
C ARG A 275 9.96 -0.06 -3.42
N ALA A 276 10.84 0.93 -3.39
CA ALA A 276 12.29 0.73 -3.45
C ALA A 276 12.97 1.33 -2.22
N LYS A 277 13.90 0.57 -1.63
CA LYS A 277 14.73 1.01 -0.50
C LYS A 277 16.19 1.02 -0.92
N THR A 278 16.93 2.07 -0.61
CA THR A 278 18.38 2.15 -0.79
C THR A 278 19.05 1.92 0.55
N ILE A 279 19.77 0.82 0.67
CA ILE A 279 20.45 0.39 1.89
C ILE A 279 21.96 0.54 1.69
N VAL A 280 22.63 1.20 2.63
CA VAL A 280 24.10 1.32 2.70
C VAL A 280 24.51 0.90 4.10
N LEU A 281 25.45 -0.06 4.20
CA LEU A 281 25.94 -0.57 5.49
C LEU A 281 24.81 -0.99 6.45
N GLY A 282 23.74 -1.60 5.92
CA GLY A 282 22.59 -2.05 6.70
C GLY A 282 21.59 -0.96 7.13
N ARG A 283 21.83 0.32 6.79
CA ARG A 283 20.91 1.43 7.08
C ARG A 283 20.17 1.90 5.82
N THR A 284 18.87 2.15 5.94
CA THR A 284 18.05 2.69 4.86
C THR A 284 18.31 4.19 4.72
N ILE A 285 18.92 4.60 3.61
CA ILE A 285 19.19 6.02 3.30
C ILE A 285 18.01 6.66 2.59
N ARG A 286 17.28 5.89 1.77
CA ARG A 286 16.23 6.44 0.92
C ARG A 286 15.15 5.39 0.67
N GLU A 287 13.90 5.75 0.90
CA GLU A 287 12.73 4.98 0.51
C GLU A 287 11.96 5.74 -0.58
N ILE A 288 11.50 5.02 -1.59
CA ILE A 288 10.72 5.56 -2.70
C ILE A 288 9.50 4.65 -2.85
N ASP A 289 8.30 5.21 -2.67
CA ASP A 289 7.03 4.57 -3.04
C ASP A 289 6.46 5.35 -4.22
N THR A 290 6.17 4.66 -5.32
CA THR A 290 5.68 5.28 -6.56
C THR A 290 4.60 4.41 -7.17
N GLN A 291 3.42 5.00 -7.35
CA GLN A 291 2.31 4.38 -8.03
C GLN A 291 2.23 4.92 -9.47
N ILE A 292 2.25 4.02 -10.44
CA ILE A 292 2.12 4.34 -11.87
C ILE A 292 0.84 3.67 -12.35
N GLU A 293 -0.14 4.48 -12.74
CA GLU A 293 -1.38 3.99 -13.34
C GLU A 293 -1.13 3.33 -14.70
N ARG A 294 -2.03 2.41 -15.09
CA ARG A 294 -1.95 1.73 -16.39
C ARG A 294 -2.00 2.71 -17.57
N SER A 295 -2.83 3.75 -17.47
CA SER A 295 -2.93 4.84 -18.47
C SER A 295 -1.60 5.57 -18.70
N ALA A 296 -0.77 5.62 -17.66
CA ALA A 296 0.55 6.23 -17.69
C ALA A 296 1.66 5.23 -18.08
N LEU A 297 1.37 3.96 -18.36
CA LEU A 297 2.37 2.95 -18.69
C LEU A 297 2.42 2.72 -20.22
N VAL A 298 3.47 3.21 -20.88
CA VAL A 298 3.65 3.07 -22.34
C VAL A 298 4.10 1.66 -22.70
N ARG A 299 4.97 1.06 -21.88
CA ARG A 299 5.54 -0.25 -22.18
C ARG A 299 5.93 -0.99 -20.90
N ALA A 300 5.58 -2.27 -20.84
CA ALA A 300 6.06 -3.21 -19.84
C ALA A 300 6.65 -4.42 -20.57
N THR A 301 7.96 -4.63 -20.47
CA THR A 301 8.63 -5.73 -21.17
C THR A 301 9.62 -6.45 -20.28
N ARG A 302 9.62 -7.78 -20.40
CA ARG A 302 10.72 -8.61 -19.94
C ARG A 302 11.90 -8.45 -20.89
N GLU A 303 13.01 -7.98 -20.37
CA GLU A 303 14.29 -7.95 -21.07
C GLU A 303 15.21 -9.03 -20.48
N VAL A 304 15.89 -9.77 -21.35
CA VAL A 304 16.93 -10.69 -20.91
C VAL A 304 18.20 -9.85 -20.68
N ARG A 305 18.76 -9.92 -19.47
CA ARG A 305 19.93 -9.09 -19.12
C ARG A 305 21.16 -9.57 -19.91
N TYR A 306 21.51 -8.80 -20.93
CA TYR A 306 22.61 -9.05 -21.89
C TYR A 306 22.47 -10.33 -22.72
N PRO A 307 21.54 -10.39 -23.69
CA PRO A 307 21.40 -11.58 -24.54
C PRO A 307 22.70 -11.93 -25.29
N ARG A 308 23.59 -10.95 -25.49
CA ARG A 308 24.84 -11.07 -26.24
C ARG A 308 26.12 -10.94 -25.40
N ALA A 309 26.04 -10.83 -24.07
CA ALA A 309 27.27 -10.69 -23.26
C ALA A 309 28.18 -11.93 -23.35
N GLY A 310 27.61 -13.13 -23.51
CA GLY A 310 28.41 -14.34 -23.76
C GLY A 310 29.18 -14.22 -25.07
N LEU A 311 28.52 -13.78 -26.14
CA LEU A 311 29.15 -13.53 -27.43
C LEU A 311 30.28 -12.49 -27.34
N TYR A 312 30.07 -11.39 -26.61
CA TYR A 312 31.10 -10.35 -26.46
C TYR A 312 32.26 -10.77 -25.56
N ALA A 313 31.99 -11.46 -24.45
CA ALA A 313 33.02 -12.02 -23.58
C ALA A 313 33.86 -13.06 -24.34
N GLY A 314 33.20 -13.85 -25.17
CA GLY A 314 33.82 -14.81 -26.06
C GLY A 314 34.68 -14.19 -27.13
N LEU A 315 34.14 -13.23 -27.88
CA LEU A 315 34.89 -12.47 -28.88
C LEU A 315 36.12 -11.77 -28.27
N PHE A 316 35.98 -11.24 -27.05
CA PHE A 316 37.09 -10.63 -26.32
C PHE A 316 38.15 -11.65 -25.89
N ALA A 317 37.73 -12.79 -25.32
CA ALA A 317 38.63 -13.88 -24.96
C ALA A 317 39.37 -14.46 -26.19
N LEU A 318 38.66 -14.63 -27.30
CA LEU A 318 39.21 -15.05 -28.58
C LEU A 318 40.19 -14.03 -29.14
N ALA A 319 39.85 -12.73 -29.14
CA ALA A 319 40.72 -11.67 -29.63
C ALA A 319 42.01 -11.57 -28.79
N LEU A 320 41.89 -11.60 -27.46
CA LEU A 320 43.03 -11.53 -26.55
C LEU A 320 43.91 -12.79 -26.65
N GLY A 321 43.29 -13.98 -26.66
CA GLY A 321 43.96 -15.26 -26.83
C GLY A 321 44.66 -15.39 -28.19
N SER A 322 44.03 -14.90 -29.25
CA SER A 322 44.62 -14.87 -30.60
C SER A 322 45.79 -13.89 -30.67
N TYR A 323 45.67 -12.70 -30.08
CA TYR A 323 46.75 -11.71 -30.08
C TYR A 323 48.00 -12.22 -29.35
N VAL A 324 47.82 -12.72 -28.12
CA VAL A 324 48.93 -13.22 -27.29
C VAL A 324 49.48 -14.55 -27.83
N GLY A 325 48.61 -15.42 -28.34
CA GLY A 325 49.00 -16.71 -28.89
C GLY A 325 49.76 -16.59 -30.21
N VAL A 326 49.31 -15.71 -31.12
CA VAL A 326 49.99 -15.46 -32.40
C VAL A 326 51.32 -14.74 -32.19
N SER A 327 51.42 -13.77 -31.27
CA SER A 327 52.70 -13.12 -30.98
C SER A 327 53.73 -14.12 -30.43
N ALA A 328 53.34 -14.94 -29.44
CA ALA A 328 54.20 -16.00 -28.89
C ALA A 328 54.59 -17.05 -29.94
N PHE A 329 53.67 -17.40 -30.85
CA PHE A 329 53.96 -18.34 -31.94
C PHE A 329 54.94 -17.76 -32.97
N VAL A 330 54.76 -16.51 -33.38
CA VAL A 330 55.66 -15.81 -34.31
C VAL A 330 57.04 -15.63 -33.70
N ASP A 331 57.11 -15.26 -32.42
CA ASP A 331 58.37 -15.14 -31.70
C ASP A 331 59.06 -16.51 -31.52
N GLY A 332 58.29 -17.57 -31.24
CA GLY A 332 58.79 -18.94 -31.19
C GLY A 332 59.31 -19.48 -32.54
N ALA A 333 58.61 -19.15 -33.63
CA ALA A 333 59.02 -19.50 -34.99
C ALA A 333 60.32 -18.78 -35.38
N ARG A 334 60.43 -17.49 -35.05
CA ARG A 334 61.66 -16.71 -35.26
C ARG A 334 62.83 -17.22 -34.41
N ALA A 335 62.56 -17.69 -33.20
CA ALA A 335 63.56 -18.25 -32.30
C ALA A 335 63.88 -19.74 -32.57
N ALA A 336 63.22 -20.37 -33.55
CA ALA A 336 63.32 -21.81 -33.85
C ALA A 336 63.16 -22.72 -32.62
N SER A 337 62.34 -22.30 -31.64
CA SER A 337 62.18 -22.98 -30.36
C SER A 337 60.87 -23.79 -30.33
N PRO A 338 60.93 -25.14 -30.33
CA PRO A 338 59.74 -25.99 -30.30
C PRO A 338 58.87 -25.77 -29.04
N SER A 339 59.51 -25.44 -27.92
CA SER A 339 58.82 -25.16 -26.66
C SER A 339 57.99 -23.88 -26.73
N MET A 340 58.48 -22.83 -27.42
CA MET A 340 57.70 -21.59 -27.58
C MET A 340 56.50 -21.75 -28.52
N LEU A 341 56.67 -22.53 -29.60
CA LEU A 341 55.57 -22.87 -30.51
C LEU A 341 54.46 -23.64 -29.77
N LEU A 342 54.83 -24.61 -28.94
CA LEU A 342 53.87 -25.38 -28.15
C LEU A 342 53.15 -24.50 -27.13
N THR A 343 53.85 -23.58 -26.44
CA THR A 343 53.21 -22.65 -25.51
C THR A 343 52.23 -21.70 -26.21
N GLY A 344 52.59 -21.18 -27.40
CA GLY A 344 51.68 -20.34 -28.20
C GLY A 344 50.40 -21.09 -28.59
N LEU A 345 50.53 -22.33 -29.05
CA LEU A 345 49.39 -23.19 -29.39
C LEU A 345 48.49 -23.47 -28.18
N VAL A 346 49.08 -23.75 -27.02
CA VAL A 346 48.35 -24.01 -25.77
C VAL A 346 47.59 -22.76 -25.31
N VAL A 347 48.18 -21.57 -25.43
CA VAL A 347 47.51 -20.29 -25.09
C VAL A 347 46.30 -20.03 -26.00
N VAL A 348 46.42 -20.29 -27.30
CA VAL A 348 45.29 -20.19 -28.25
C VAL A 348 44.18 -21.18 -27.88
N ALA A 349 44.53 -22.45 -27.65
CA ALA A 349 43.58 -23.48 -27.27
C ALA A 349 42.88 -23.15 -25.94
N LEU A 350 43.61 -22.60 -24.97
CA LEU A 350 43.06 -22.15 -23.69
C LEU A 350 42.11 -20.96 -23.86
N GLY A 351 42.41 -20.01 -24.75
CA GLY A 351 41.53 -18.89 -25.08
C GLY A 351 40.19 -19.36 -25.67
N ILE A 352 40.23 -20.34 -26.58
CA ILE A 352 39.03 -20.96 -27.17
C ILE A 352 38.24 -21.74 -26.11
N ALA A 353 38.92 -22.51 -25.26
CA ALA A 353 38.28 -23.25 -24.18
C ALA A 353 37.64 -22.33 -23.15
N LEU A 354 38.28 -21.20 -22.83
CA LEU A 354 37.74 -20.18 -21.92
C LEU A 354 36.53 -19.46 -22.53
N ASP A 355 36.56 -19.13 -23.83
CA ASP A 355 35.39 -18.62 -24.56
C ASP A 355 34.20 -19.58 -24.44
N PHE A 356 34.41 -20.86 -24.76
CA PHE A 356 33.39 -21.89 -24.66
C PHE A 356 32.86 -22.08 -23.23
N ALA A 357 33.75 -22.10 -22.23
CA ALA A 357 33.38 -22.21 -20.82
C ALA A 357 32.59 -20.99 -20.34
N LEU A 358 32.97 -19.77 -20.71
CA LEU A 358 32.24 -18.54 -20.38
C LEU A 358 30.87 -18.47 -21.07
N GLY A 359 30.77 -18.99 -22.30
CA GLY A 359 29.50 -19.18 -23.00
C GLY A 359 28.58 -20.20 -22.31
N ALA A 360 29.12 -21.33 -21.86
CA ALA A 360 28.37 -22.43 -21.25
C ALA A 360 28.00 -22.21 -19.78
N ILE A 361 28.85 -21.57 -18.99
CA ILE A 361 28.59 -21.29 -17.57
C ILE A 361 27.50 -20.22 -17.42
N ARG A 362 27.38 -19.29 -18.38
CA ARG A 362 26.42 -18.18 -18.30
C ARG A 362 25.01 -18.55 -18.76
N SER A 363 24.84 -19.54 -19.63
CA SER A 363 23.52 -20.17 -19.87
C SER A 363 23.01 -20.91 -18.62
N GLY A 364 23.92 -21.25 -17.69
CA GLY A 364 23.65 -21.81 -16.36
C GLY A 364 23.35 -20.80 -15.24
N ALA A 365 23.51 -19.48 -15.45
CA ALA A 365 23.05 -18.43 -14.53
C ALA A 365 21.52 -18.26 -14.62
N ARG A 366 20.86 -19.35 -14.24
CA ARG A 366 19.45 -19.70 -14.39
C ARG A 366 18.52 -18.71 -13.70
N GLY A 367 17.45 -18.34 -14.42
CA GLY A 367 16.18 -17.99 -13.79
C GLY A 367 16.03 -16.58 -13.25
N LYS A 368 16.87 -15.61 -13.68
CA LYS A 368 16.67 -14.21 -13.31
C LYS A 368 16.57 -13.30 -14.54
N CYS A 369 15.44 -12.63 -14.71
CA CYS A 369 15.20 -11.68 -15.79
C CYS A 369 15.25 -10.22 -15.32
N LEU A 370 15.34 -9.31 -16.30
CA LEU A 370 15.12 -7.89 -16.10
C LEU A 370 13.68 -7.57 -16.51
N VAL A 371 12.96 -6.81 -15.70
CA VAL A 371 11.65 -6.28 -16.06
C VAL A 371 11.75 -4.76 -16.16
N ALA A 372 11.38 -4.21 -17.30
CA ALA A 372 11.42 -2.78 -17.56
C ALA A 372 10.00 -2.21 -17.69
N PHE A 373 9.73 -1.18 -16.90
CA PHE A 373 8.50 -0.40 -16.93
C PHE A 373 8.81 1.00 -17.45
N GLN A 374 8.17 1.37 -18.55
CA GLN A 374 8.33 2.66 -19.20
C GLN A 374 7.05 3.47 -19.01
N PRO A 375 7.06 4.49 -18.14
CA PRO A 375 5.95 5.42 -18.02
C PRO A 375 5.90 6.40 -19.20
N SER A 376 4.76 7.04 -19.41
CA SER A 376 4.51 8.09 -20.41
C SER A 376 5.19 9.40 -20.04
N ARG A 377 5.28 9.67 -18.74
CA ARG A 377 6.05 10.78 -18.15
C ARG A 377 6.96 10.24 -17.07
N GLY A 378 8.24 10.58 -17.13
CA GLY A 378 9.24 10.22 -16.12
C GLY A 378 10.27 9.20 -16.58
N SER A 379 11.13 8.78 -15.64
CA SER A 379 12.27 7.89 -15.89
C SER A 379 11.85 6.42 -15.98
N LYS A 380 12.50 5.66 -16.86
CA LYS A 380 12.32 4.20 -16.95
C LYS A 380 12.72 3.52 -15.65
N VAL A 381 11.87 2.64 -15.15
CA VAL A 381 12.12 1.83 -13.96
C VAL A 381 12.49 0.41 -14.40
N CYS A 382 13.60 -0.12 -13.88
CA CYS A 382 14.06 -1.47 -14.21
C CYS A 382 14.30 -2.28 -12.93
N LEU A 383 13.69 -3.46 -12.86
CA LEU A 383 13.92 -4.46 -11.82
C LEU A 383 14.80 -5.56 -12.36
N SER A 384 15.90 -5.85 -11.67
CA SER A 384 16.79 -6.97 -11.98
C SER A 384 16.66 -8.08 -10.95
N GLY A 385 16.92 -9.31 -11.35
CA GLY A 385 16.93 -10.45 -10.42
C GLY A 385 15.59 -11.15 -10.24
N VAL A 386 14.61 -10.85 -11.10
CA VAL A 386 13.23 -11.34 -11.02
C VAL A 386 13.09 -12.75 -11.59
N ASP A 387 12.28 -13.62 -10.98
CA ASP A 387 11.94 -14.93 -11.56
C ASP A 387 11.15 -14.76 -12.88
N PRO A 388 11.60 -15.35 -14.01
CA PRO A 388 10.92 -15.24 -15.30
C PRO A 388 9.47 -15.72 -15.27
N LYS A 389 9.11 -16.73 -14.46
CA LYS A 389 7.72 -17.19 -14.36
C LYS A 389 6.85 -16.13 -13.70
N ALA A 390 7.31 -15.58 -12.57
CA ALA A 390 6.62 -14.49 -11.87
C ALA A 390 6.51 -13.23 -12.76
N ALA A 391 7.55 -12.91 -13.52
CA ALA A 391 7.54 -11.80 -14.47
C ALA A 391 6.50 -12.00 -15.58
N ASP A 392 6.44 -13.17 -16.20
CA ASP A 392 5.50 -13.46 -17.28
C ASP A 392 4.06 -13.43 -16.79
N SER A 393 3.79 -14.00 -15.61
CA SER A 393 2.46 -13.94 -14.99
C SER A 393 2.03 -12.50 -14.67
N ALA A 394 2.92 -11.66 -14.16
CA ALA A 394 2.61 -10.26 -13.86
C ALA A 394 2.42 -9.41 -15.13
N LEU A 395 3.26 -9.63 -16.15
CA LEU A 395 3.11 -8.95 -17.44
C LEU A 395 1.85 -9.41 -18.17
N GLY A 396 1.40 -10.65 -17.96
CA GLY A 396 0.13 -11.17 -18.45
C GLY A 396 -1.07 -10.37 -17.95
N LEU A 397 -1.06 -9.95 -16.68
CA LEU A 397 -2.12 -9.11 -16.10
C LEU A 397 -2.24 -7.74 -16.78
N LEU A 398 -1.12 -7.16 -17.22
CA LEU A 398 -1.10 -5.87 -17.90
C LEU A 398 -1.51 -5.97 -19.39
N ARG A 399 -1.47 -7.18 -19.97
CA ARG A 399 -1.83 -7.47 -21.36
C ARG A 399 -3.25 -8.01 -21.54
N GLY A 400 -3.81 -8.67 -20.52
CA GLY A 400 -5.10 -9.38 -20.59
C GLY A 400 -6.33 -8.58 -20.20
N ALA A 401 -6.18 -7.29 -19.89
CA ALA A 401 -7.25 -6.31 -19.79
C ALA A 401 -7.00 -5.22 -20.84
#